data_AF-A0A0F9K805-F1
#
_entry.id   AF-A0A0F9K805-F1
#
_cell.length_a   1.000
_cell.length_b   1.000
_cell.length_c   1.000
_cell.angle_alpha   90.00
_cell.angle_beta   90.00
_cell.angle_gamma   90.00
#
_symmetry.space_group_name_H-M   'P 1'
#
loop_
_entity.id
_entity.type
_entity.pdbx_description
1 polymer ?
#
loop_
_entity_poly.entity_id
_entity_poly.type
_entity_poly.pdbx_seq_one_letter_code
_entity_poly.pdbx_strand_id
1 'polypeptide(L)'
;MTTDENIKDMSEFTKELEDKVGLGATGKFPKGKIKEEDEGELAFAITSHKGRVVMDFGKPVQWLAVEPEMAVEIANSLIKYAEEVKKEEKIIK
;
A
#
# COMPACT_ATOMS: atom_id res chain seq x y z
N MET A 1 -13.30 1.08 -20.44
CA MET A 1 -13.32 2.05 -19.34
C MET A 1 -12.44 3.21 -19.72
N THR A 2 -12.94 4.44 -19.59
CA THR A 2 -12.16 5.65 -19.82
C THR A 2 -11.17 5.87 -18.68
N THR A 3 -10.16 6.72 -18.88
CA THR A 3 -9.16 7.04 -17.83
C THR A 3 -9.82 7.55 -16.55
N ASP A 4 -10.91 8.30 -16.66
CA ASP A 4 -11.63 8.90 -15.53
C ASP A 4 -12.36 7.87 -14.66
N GLU A 5 -12.93 6.83 -15.29
CA GLU A 5 -13.58 5.71 -14.56
C GLU A 5 -12.57 4.90 -13.75
N ASN A 6 -11.37 4.67 -14.30
CA ASN A 6 -10.31 3.95 -13.59
C ASN A 6 -9.78 4.75 -12.40
N ILE A 7 -9.64 6.08 -12.53
CA ILE A 7 -9.18 6.96 -11.44
C ILE A 7 -10.19 6.97 -10.31
N LYS A 8 -11.48 7.14 -10.62
CA LYS A 8 -12.54 7.17 -9.62
C LYS A 8 -12.62 5.86 -8.83
N ASP A 9 -12.56 4.73 -9.53
CA ASP A 9 -12.60 3.40 -8.88
C ASP A 9 -11.41 3.14 -7.97
N MET A 10 -10.19 3.51 -8.38
CA MET A 10 -9.01 3.41 -7.53
C MET A 10 -9.15 4.27 -6.27
N SER A 11 -9.71 5.48 -6.40
CA SER A 11 -9.94 6.37 -5.26
C SER A 11 -11.00 5.86 -4.28
N GLU A 12 -12.05 5.19 -4.78
CA GLU A 12 -13.05 4.56 -3.93
C GLU A 12 -12.46 3.34 -3.20
N PHE A 13 -11.65 2.54 -3.90
CA PHE A 13 -10.96 1.38 -3.33
C PHE A 13 -9.97 1.75 -2.22
N THR A 14 -9.10 2.73 -2.43
CA THR A 14 -8.14 3.16 -1.39
C THR A 14 -8.84 3.71 -0.17
N LYS A 15 -9.91 4.49 -0.36
CA LYS A 15 -10.73 4.99 0.75
C LYS A 15 -11.37 3.84 1.56
N GLU A 16 -11.85 2.79 0.90
CA GLU A 16 -12.40 1.62 1.58
C GLU A 16 -11.32 0.87 2.39
N LEU A 17 -10.09 0.78 1.88
CA LEU A 17 -8.96 0.19 2.60
C LEU A 17 -8.60 1.01 3.84
N GLU A 18 -8.51 2.34 3.70
CA GLU A 18 -8.27 3.27 4.81
C GLU A 18 -9.30 3.07 5.93
N ASP A 19 -10.59 3.08 5.59
CA ASP A 19 -11.69 2.98 6.54
C ASP A 19 -11.75 1.62 7.27
N LYS A 20 -11.38 0.53 6.59
CA LYS A 20 -11.47 -0.84 7.15
C LYS A 20 -10.26 -1.25 7.96
N VAL A 21 -9.07 -0.80 7.57
CA VAL A 21 -7.79 -1.31 8.12
C VAL A 21 -7.15 -0.30 9.08
N GLY A 22 -7.53 0.98 9.00
CA GLY A 22 -6.90 2.03 9.81
C GLY A 22 -5.48 2.33 9.31
N LEU A 23 -5.37 2.71 8.04
CA LEU A 23 -4.09 3.09 7.41
C LEU A 23 -3.67 4.50 7.81
N GLY A 24 -2.41 4.85 7.51
CA GLY A 24 -1.85 6.17 7.78
C GLY A 24 -1.05 6.25 9.07
N ALA A 25 -0.80 7.49 9.51
CA ALA A 25 0.07 7.75 10.64
C ALA A 25 -0.55 7.21 11.94
N THR A 26 0.20 6.40 12.70
CA THR A 26 -0.27 5.84 13.97
C THR A 26 -0.05 6.80 15.15
N GLY A 27 0.75 7.85 14.94
CA GLY A 27 1.15 8.81 15.98
C GLY A 27 2.17 8.27 16.98
N LYS A 28 2.79 7.10 16.70
CA LYS A 28 3.75 6.44 17.59
C LYS A 28 5.17 6.52 17.03
N PHE A 29 6.16 6.52 17.93
CA PHE A 29 7.59 6.48 17.59
C PHE A 29 8.26 5.30 18.31
N PRO A 30 7.93 4.05 17.95
CA PRO A 30 8.35 2.86 18.71
C PRO A 30 9.88 2.66 18.77
N LYS A 31 10.64 3.33 17.89
CA LYS A 31 12.10 3.30 17.83
C LYS A 31 12.76 4.65 18.11
N GLY A 32 12.00 5.61 18.67
CA GLY A 32 12.42 7.00 18.75
C GLY A 32 12.27 7.73 17.42
N LYS A 33 12.67 9.00 17.40
CA LYS A 33 12.50 9.91 16.26
C LYS A 33 13.80 10.01 15.47
N ILE A 34 13.79 9.72 14.17
CA ILE A 34 15.00 9.71 13.32
C ILE A 34 15.46 11.14 12.99
N LYS A 35 14.52 12.06 12.71
CA LYS A 35 14.74 13.49 12.42
C LYS A 35 13.57 14.34 12.89
N GLU A 36 13.68 15.66 12.88
CA GLU A 36 12.59 16.56 13.29
C GLU A 36 11.31 16.38 12.46
N GLU A 37 11.46 15.99 11.19
CA GLU A 37 10.36 15.77 10.24
C GLU A 37 9.84 14.33 10.23
N ASP A 38 10.35 13.46 11.11
CA ASP A 38 9.84 12.10 11.22
C ASP A 38 8.37 12.12 11.67
N GLU A 39 7.52 11.54 10.82
CA GLU A 39 6.07 11.48 11.01
C GLU A 39 5.64 10.26 11.85
N GLY A 40 6.61 9.44 12.29
CA GLY A 40 6.42 8.28 13.14
C GLY A 40 6.02 7.03 12.36
N GLU A 41 5.54 6.05 13.11
CA GLU A 41 5.06 4.78 12.59
C GLU A 41 3.84 4.99 11.66
N LEU A 42 3.87 4.24 10.55
CA LEU A 42 2.90 4.29 9.47
C LEU A 42 2.29 2.91 9.26
N ALA A 43 0.96 2.83 9.29
CA ALA A 43 0.22 1.65 8.85
C ALA A 43 -0.07 1.77 7.35
N PHE A 44 0.31 0.76 6.56
CA PHE A 44 0.06 0.72 5.11
C PHE A 44 -0.38 -0.67 4.69
N ALA A 45 -1.03 -0.77 3.53
CA ALA A 45 -1.50 -2.03 2.94
C ALA A 45 -0.76 -2.33 1.63
N ILE A 46 -0.56 -3.63 1.35
CA ILE A 46 -0.16 -4.14 0.04
C ILE A 46 -1.23 -5.17 -0.38
N THR A 47 -1.79 -5.01 -1.57
CA THR A 47 -2.87 -5.87 -2.09
C THR A 47 -2.89 -5.87 -3.62
N SER A 48 -3.76 -6.67 -4.23
CA SER A 48 -4.15 -6.56 -5.64
C SER A 48 -5.50 -5.83 -5.76
N HIS A 49 -5.68 -5.06 -6.84
CA HIS A 49 -6.97 -4.54 -7.27
C HIS A 49 -6.99 -4.37 -8.78
N LYS A 50 -7.98 -4.99 -9.46
CA LYS A 50 -8.21 -4.90 -10.91
C LYS A 50 -6.94 -5.03 -11.76
N GLY A 51 -6.21 -6.12 -11.55
CA GLY A 51 -5.01 -6.42 -12.33
C GLY A 51 -3.81 -5.51 -12.01
N ARG A 52 -3.82 -4.81 -10.87
CA ARG A 52 -2.69 -4.01 -10.38
C ARG A 52 -2.32 -4.42 -8.97
N VAL A 53 -1.04 -4.33 -8.65
CA VAL A 53 -0.57 -4.35 -7.27
C VAL A 53 -0.69 -2.94 -6.72
N VAL A 54 -1.34 -2.81 -5.56
CA VAL A 54 -1.61 -1.55 -4.87
C VAL A 54 -0.85 -1.56 -3.56
N MET A 55 -0.06 -0.51 -3.33
CA MET A 55 0.53 -0.20 -2.03
C MET A 55 -0.11 1.10 -1.56
N ASP A 56 -0.92 1.03 -0.50
CA ASP A 56 -1.69 2.14 0.01
C ASP A 56 -1.17 2.56 1.39
N PHE A 57 -0.69 3.79 1.48
CA PHE A 57 -0.17 4.36 2.71
C PHE A 57 -1.25 5.06 3.56
N GLY A 58 -2.46 5.24 3.04
CA GLY A 58 -3.54 5.99 3.70
C GLY A 58 -3.27 7.50 3.89
N LYS A 59 -2.18 8.00 3.31
CA LYS A 59 -1.77 9.40 3.29
C LYS A 59 -0.66 9.62 2.25
N PRO A 60 -0.43 10.85 1.79
CA PRO A 60 0.76 11.17 1.02
C PRO A 60 2.04 10.84 1.81
N VAL A 61 2.95 10.07 1.20
CA VAL A 61 4.24 9.67 1.78
C VAL A 61 5.34 9.98 0.79
N GLN A 62 6.33 10.78 1.22
CA GLN A 62 7.46 11.13 0.36
C GLN A 62 8.54 10.05 0.37
N TRP A 63 8.83 9.48 1.55
CA TRP A 63 9.77 8.40 1.75
C TRP A 63 9.38 7.59 2.99
N LEU A 64 9.71 6.31 3.00
CA LEU A 64 9.51 5.41 4.13
C LEU A 64 10.84 4.74 4.45
N ALA A 65 11.34 4.91 5.67
CA ALA A 65 12.43 4.11 6.20
C ALA A 65 11.84 2.90 6.93
N VAL A 66 12.37 1.72 6.63
CA VAL A 66 11.98 0.46 7.26
C VAL A 66 13.21 -0.32 7.69
N GLU A 67 13.04 -1.22 8.65
CA GLU A 67 14.08 -2.17 9.04
C GLU A 67 14.33 -3.18 7.90
N PRO A 68 15.54 -3.79 7.83
CA PRO A 68 15.88 -4.75 6.78
C PRO A 68 14.89 -5.91 6.65
N GLU A 69 14.42 -6.47 7.76
CA GLU A 69 13.44 -7.57 7.77
C GLU A 69 12.10 -7.12 7.19
N MET A 70 11.66 -5.91 7.55
CA MET A 70 10.42 -5.33 7.01
C MET A 70 10.55 -5.03 5.50
N ALA A 71 11.73 -4.62 5.02
CA ALA A 71 11.97 -4.48 3.58
C ALA A 71 11.79 -5.82 2.84
N VAL A 72 12.26 -6.92 3.42
CA VAL A 72 12.07 -8.28 2.86
C VAL A 72 10.59 -8.67 2.87
N GLU A 73 9.86 -8.39 3.94
CA GLU A 73 8.41 -8.67 4.03
C GLU A 73 7.60 -7.88 3.01
N ILE A 74 7.93 -6.59 2.80
CA ILE A 74 7.34 -5.76 1.75
C ILE A 74 7.61 -6.38 0.37
N ALA A 75 8.86 -6.75 0.08
CA ALA A 75 9.23 -7.34 -1.20
C ALA A 75 8.46 -8.64 -1.47
N ASN A 76 8.39 -9.53 -0.48
CA ASN A 76 7.64 -10.79 -0.59
C ASN A 76 6.15 -10.55 -0.82
N SER A 77 5.56 -9.55 -0.15
CA SER A 77 4.15 -9.18 -0.33
C SER A 77 3.88 -8.65 -1.74
N LEU A 78 4.75 -7.79 -2.26
CA LEU A 78 4.65 -7.28 -3.63
C LEU A 78 4.72 -8.41 -4.67
N ILE A 79 5.65 -9.35 -4.48
CA ILE A 79 5.79 -10.52 -5.35
C ILE A 79 4.52 -11.37 -5.32
N LYS A 80 3.99 -11.67 -4.13
CA LYS A 80 2.76 -12.44 -3.95
C LYS A 80 1.59 -11.86 -4.76
N TYR A 81 1.28 -10.58 -4.58
CA TYR A 81 0.15 -9.96 -5.28
C TYR A 81 0.41 -9.76 -6.78
N ALA A 82 1.67 -9.57 -7.19
CA ALA A 82 2.02 -9.55 -8.62
C ALA A 82 1.76 -10.90 -9.29
N GLU A 83 2.05 -12.02 -8.61
CA GLU A 83 1.73 -13.35 -9.12
C GLU A 83 0.23 -13.62 -9.17
N GLU A 84 -0.53 -13.13 -8.19
CA GLU A 84 -1.99 -13.23 -8.15
C GLU A 84 -2.63 -12.51 -9.36
N VAL A 85 -2.25 -11.24 -9.58
CA VAL A 85 -2.66 -10.45 -10.74
C VAL A 85 -2.34 -11.18 -12.06
N LYS A 86 -1.12 -11.71 -12.19
CA LYS A 86 -0.73 -12.46 -13.40
C LYS A 86 -1.55 -13.73 -13.62
N LYS A 87 -2.05 -14.37 -12.57
CA LYS A 87 -2.93 -15.55 -12.68
C LYS A 87 -4.32 -15.13 -13.15
N GLU A 88 -4.88 -14.06 -12.59
CA GLU A 88 -6.18 -13.51 -13.00
C GLU A 88 -6.19 -13.15 -14.49
N GLU A 89 -5.12 -12.51 -14.98
CA GLU A 89 -4.98 -12.18 -16.41
C GLU A 89 -4.94 -13.40 -17.34
N LYS A 90 -4.43 -14.54 -16.85
CA LYS A 90 -4.36 -15.80 -17.62
C LYS A 90 -5.68 -16.55 -17.65
N ILE A 91 -6.61 -16.29 -16.73
CA ILE A 91 -7.93 -16.94 -16.69
C ILE A 91 -8.90 -16.25 -17.65
N ILE A 92 -8.64 -14.99 -18.02
CA ILE A 92 -9.50 -14.17 -18.88
C ILE A 92 -9.08 -14.26 -20.38
N LYS A 93 -7.93 -14.86 -20.68
CA LYS A 93 -7.42 -15.12 -22.05
C LYS A 93 -7.74 -16.53 -22.51
#